data_AF-A0A1Q7NJA3-F1
#
_entry.id   AF-A0A1Q7NJA3-F1
#
_cell.length_a   1.000
_cell.length_b   1.000
_cell.length_c   1.000
_cell.angle_alpha   90.00
_cell.angle_beta   90.00
_cell.angle_gamma   90.00
#
_symmetry.space_group_name_H-M   'P 1'
#
loop_
_entity.id
_entity.type
_entity.pdbx_description
1 polymer ?
#
loop_
_entity_poly.entity_id
_entity_poly.type
_entity_poly.pdbx_seq_one_letter_code
_entity_poly.pdbx_strand_id
1 'polypeptide(L)'
;MNRCERLSISLPPEVEESVKSQATKEGKPLADYVESLVEEGSRRRDRIDLLAEKSFDEILAPFRRNVEESGLSDEALDALFTEARSEASRARKQRPSCSVPVSSC
;
A
#
# COMPACT_ATOMS: atom_id res chain seq x y z
N MET A 1 -18.26 -18.75 19.02
CA MET A 1 -19.03 -18.94 17.77
C MET A 1 -18.99 -17.62 17.02
N ASN A 2 -18.20 -17.52 15.95
CA ASN A 2 -18.18 -16.32 15.11
C ASN A 2 -19.47 -16.32 14.28
N ARG A 3 -20.28 -15.28 14.38
CA ARG A 3 -21.50 -15.13 13.58
C ARG A 3 -21.12 -14.51 12.24
N CYS A 4 -21.33 -15.22 11.14
CA CYS A 4 -21.29 -14.62 9.80
C CYS A 4 -22.62 -13.91 9.56
N GLU A 5 -22.58 -12.59 9.40
CA GLU A 5 -23.74 -11.79 9.00
C GLU A 5 -23.78 -11.65 7.47
N ARG A 6 -24.98 -11.76 6.89
CA ARG A 6 -25.19 -11.57 5.47
C ARG A 6 -25.33 -10.07 5.17
N LEU A 7 -24.44 -9.55 4.35
CA LEU A 7 -24.50 -8.18 3.84
C LEU A 7 -24.89 -8.18 2.36
N SER A 8 -25.79 -7.29 1.97
CA SER A 8 -26.13 -7.03 0.57
C SER A 8 -25.79 -5.58 0.23
N ILE A 9 -24.98 -5.38 -0.80
CA ILE A 9 -24.61 -4.05 -1.29
C ILE A 9 -25.03 -3.90 -2.74
N SER A 10 -25.53 -2.72 -3.11
CA SER A 10 -25.79 -2.36 -4.49
C SER A 10 -24.57 -1.66 -5.05
N LEU A 11 -24.02 -2.20 -6.14
CA LEU A 11 -22.87 -1.63 -6.84
C LEU A 11 -23.31 -1.16 -8.23
N PRO A 12 -22.71 -0.08 -8.76
CA PRO A 12 -22.82 0.24 -10.18
C PRO A 12 -22.36 -0.96 -11.03
N PRO A 13 -22.98 -1.24 -12.19
CA PRO A 13 -22.67 -2.41 -13.00
C PRO A 13 -21.18 -2.54 -13.36
N GLU A 14 -20.54 -1.41 -13.69
CA GLU A 14 -19.12 -1.33 -14.00
C GLU A 14 -18.21 -1.75 -12.84
N VAL A 15 -18.61 -1.43 -11.60
CA VAL A 15 -17.86 -1.81 -10.40
C VAL A 15 -18.06 -3.28 -10.10
N GLU A 16 -19.29 -3.78 -10.24
CA GLU A 16 -19.60 -5.20 -10.04
C GLU A 16 -18.81 -6.10 -11.02
N GLU A 17 -18.77 -5.73 -12.30
CA GLU A 17 -17.98 -6.44 -13.31
C GLU A 17 -16.49 -6.40 -13.01
N SER A 18 -15.99 -5.23 -12.59
CA SER A 18 -14.58 -5.08 -12.21
C SER A 18 -14.21 -6.00 -11.04
N VAL A 19 -15.01 -6.03 -9.97
CA VAL A 19 -14.78 -6.91 -8.81
C VAL A 19 -14.81 -8.38 -9.21
N LYS A 20 -15.76 -8.81 -10.04
CA LYS A 20 -15.83 -10.18 -10.57
C LYS A 20 -14.60 -10.53 -11.41
N SER A 21 -14.15 -9.61 -12.26
CA SER A 21 -12.96 -9.79 -13.09
C SER A 21 -11.71 -9.97 -12.23
N GLN A 22 -11.53 -9.15 -11.20
CA GLN A 22 -10.37 -9.23 -10.30
C GLN A 22 -10.39 -10.51 -9.45
N ALA A 23 -11.55 -10.90 -8.92
CA ALA A 23 -11.69 -12.17 -8.21
C ALA A 23 -11.24 -13.36 -9.07
N THR A 24 -11.65 -13.36 -10.35
CA THR A 24 -11.25 -14.38 -11.33
C THR A 24 -9.74 -14.37 -11.60
N LYS A 25 -9.14 -13.18 -11.78
CA LYS A 25 -7.69 -13.02 -11.99
C LYS A 25 -6.87 -13.52 -10.81
N GLU A 26 -7.37 -13.34 -9.59
CA GLU A 26 -6.74 -13.81 -8.36
C GLU A 26 -7.07 -15.28 -8.02
N GLY A 27 -7.92 -15.94 -8.82
CA GLY A 27 -8.34 -17.32 -8.58
C GLY A 27 -9.17 -17.51 -7.31
N LYS A 28 -9.84 -16.45 -6.84
CA LYS A 28 -10.62 -16.45 -5.60
C LYS A 28 -12.13 -16.46 -5.90
N PRO A 29 -12.93 -17.14 -5.06
CA PRO A 29 -14.38 -16.92 -5.04
C PRO A 29 -14.70 -15.43 -4.80
N LEU A 30 -15.79 -14.94 -5.41
CA LEU A 30 -16.18 -13.53 -5.30
C LEU A 30 -16.38 -13.08 -3.84
N ALA A 31 -16.97 -13.94 -3.00
CA ALA A 31 -17.20 -13.65 -1.58
C ALA A 31 -15.86 -13.45 -0.84
N ASP A 32 -14.92 -14.38 -0.99
CA ASP A 32 -13.60 -14.33 -0.36
C ASP A 32 -12.79 -13.12 -0.85
N TYR A 33 -12.92 -12.78 -2.14
CA TYR A 33 -12.28 -11.59 -2.70
C TYR A 33 -12.85 -10.31 -2.07
N VAL A 34 -14.18 -10.17 -2.02
CA VAL A 34 -14.84 -9.02 -1.39
C VAL A 34 -14.52 -8.92 0.09
N GLU A 35 -14.50 -10.04 0.82
CA GLU A 35 -14.10 -10.09 2.23
C GLU A 35 -12.67 -9.55 2.39
N SER A 36 -11.73 -10.00 1.55
CA SER A 36 -10.36 -9.50 1.59
C SER A 36 -10.25 -7.99 1.32
N LEU A 37 -11.06 -7.46 0.40
CA LEU A 37 -11.12 -6.02 0.12
C LEU A 37 -11.68 -5.22 1.31
N VAL A 38 -12.70 -5.76 1.99
CA VAL A 38 -13.27 -5.13 3.18
C VAL A 38 -12.27 -5.16 4.34
N GLU A 39 -11.60 -6.28 4.59
CA GLU A 39 -10.55 -6.38 5.60
C GLU A 39 -9.42 -5.38 5.33
N GLU A 40 -8.95 -5.32 4.08
CA GLU A 40 -7.88 -4.39 3.71
C GLU A 40 -8.34 -2.93 3.83
N GLY A 41 -9.58 -2.62 3.41
CA GLY A 41 -10.19 -1.31 3.55
C GLY A 41 -10.29 -0.86 5.02
N SER A 42 -10.72 -1.76 5.91
CA SER A 42 -10.80 -1.50 7.35
C SER A 42 -9.42 -1.28 7.96
N ARG A 43 -8.44 -2.15 7.69
CA ARG A 43 -7.06 -1.98 8.20
C ARG A 43 -6.43 -0.66 7.75
N ARG A 44 -6.67 -0.25 6.50
CA ARG A 44 -6.16 1.05 5.99
C ARG A 44 -6.83 2.22 6.72
N ARG A 45 -8.13 2.14 6.99
CA ARG A 45 -8.89 3.17 7.71
C ARG A 45 -8.44 3.26 9.17
N ASP A 46 -8.36 2.14 9.88
CA ASP A 46 -7.86 2.08 11.25
C ASP A 46 -6.45 2.67 11.35
N ARG A 47 -5.58 2.41 10.35
CA ARG A 47 -4.25 3.02 10.29
C ARG A 47 -4.32 4.55 10.11
N ILE A 48 -5.24 5.05 9.29
CA ILE A 48 -5.43 6.50 9.10
C ILE A 48 -5.96 7.12 10.39
N ASP A 49 -6.93 6.48 11.05
CA ASP A 49 -7.54 6.99 12.28
C ASP A 49 -6.52 7.00 13.43
N LEU A 50 -5.70 5.96 13.57
CA LEU A 50 -4.56 5.91 14.51
C LEU A 50 -3.50 6.99 14.24
N LEU A 51 -3.35 7.41 12.98
CA LEU A 51 -2.46 8.52 12.62
C LEU A 51 -3.15 9.88 12.78
N ALA A 52 -4.48 9.94 12.71
CA ALA A 52 -5.25 11.17 12.94
C ALA A 52 -5.30 11.55 14.42
N GLU A 53 -5.18 10.58 15.32
CA GLU A 53 -5.07 10.81 16.77
C GLU A 53 -3.72 11.39 17.20
N LYS A 54 -2.68 11.25 16.36
CA LYS A 54 -1.33 11.75 16.64
C LYS A 54 -1.01 12.95 15.77
N SER A 55 -0.43 13.98 16.38
CA SER A 55 0.19 15.07 15.63
C SER A 55 1.36 14.54 14.79
N PHE A 56 1.66 15.25 13.70
CA PHE A 56 2.82 14.93 12.84
C PHE A 56 4.14 14.89 13.64
N ASP A 57 4.26 15.73 14.67
CA ASP A 57 5.42 15.74 15.56
C ASP A 57 5.52 14.46 16.40
N GLU A 58 4.41 13.96 16.94
CA GLU A 58 4.40 12.69 17.69
C GLU A 58 4.72 11.49 16.81
N ILE A 59 4.29 11.51 15.55
CA ILE A 59 4.63 10.49 14.55
C ILE A 59 6.14 10.49 14.27
N LEU A 60 6.75 11.68 14.16
CA LEU A 60 8.17 11.82 13.84
C LEU A 60 9.11 11.77 15.05
N ALA A 61 8.60 11.90 16.28
CA ALA A 61 9.43 11.93 17.49
C ALA A 61 10.40 10.73 17.61
N PRO A 62 10.02 9.48 17.32
CA PRO A 62 10.96 8.36 17.35
C PRO A 62 12.09 8.50 16.33
N PHE A 63 11.79 8.99 15.13
CA PHE A 63 12.78 9.20 14.08
C PHE A 63 13.75 10.33 14.46
N ARG A 64 13.25 11.46 14.99
CA ARG A 64 14.09 12.58 15.44
C ARG A 64 15.08 12.15 16.51
N ARG A 65 14.64 11.36 17.49
CA ARG A 65 15.53 10.78 18.52
C ARG A 65 16.63 9.91 17.90
N ASN A 66 16.29 9.04 16.95
CA ASN A 66 17.29 8.20 16.30
C ASN A 66 18.32 9.02 15.52
N VAL A 67 17.91 10.11 14.88
CA VAL A 67 18.82 11.04 14.19
C VAL A 67 19.75 11.72 15.20
N GLU A 68 19.22 12.25 16.29
CA GLU A 68 20.01 12.86 17.37
C GLU A 68 21.02 11.86 17.98
N GLU A 69 20.57 10.64 18.29
CA GLU A 69 21.42 9.56 18.83
C GLU A 69 22.49 9.09 17.85
N SER A 70 22.23 9.18 16.54
CA SER A 70 23.20 8.81 15.51
C SER A 70 24.35 9.81 15.38
N GLY A 71 24.19 11.03 15.91
CA GLY A 71 25.17 12.10 15.79
C GLY A 71 25.39 12.61 14.36
N LEU A 72 24.50 12.28 13.43
CA LEU A 72 24.55 12.79 12.06
C LEU A 72 24.22 14.29 12.05
N SER A 73 24.99 15.07 11.29
CA SER A 73 24.60 16.44 10.97
C SER A 73 23.47 16.43 9.94
N ASP A 74 22.75 17.55 9.82
CA ASP A 74 21.68 17.70 8.86
C ASP A 74 22.18 17.49 7.42
N GLU A 75 23.38 17.97 7.10
CA GLU A 75 24.01 17.80 5.78
C GLU A 75 24.36 16.33 5.51
N ALA A 76 24.84 15.61 6.53
CA ALA A 76 25.15 14.20 6.41
C ALA A 76 23.88 13.36 6.23
N LEU A 77 22.79 13.73 6.92
CA LEU A 77 21.48 13.09 6.77
C LEU A 77 20.90 13.35 5.37
N ASP A 78 20.99 14.58 4.86
CA ASP A 78 20.53 14.93 3.52
C ASP A 78 21.32 14.19 2.43
N ALA A 79 22.64 14.10 2.58
CA ALA A 79 23.51 13.34 1.68
C ALA A 79 23.12 11.85 1.64
N LEU A 80 22.87 11.24 2.81
CA LEU A 80 22.44 9.85 2.93
C LEU A 80 21.14 9.58 2.15
N PHE A 81 20.13 10.42 2.33
CA PHE A 81 18.84 10.26 1.62
C PHE A 81 18.98 10.50 0.13
N THR A 82 19.79 11.49 -0.28
CA THR A 82 20.04 11.82 -1.68
C THR A 82 20.71 10.65 -2.41
N GLU A 83 21.74 10.06 -1.79
CA GLU A 83 22.45 8.89 -2.33
C GLU A 83 21.50 7.69 -2.47
N ALA A 84 20.82 7.31 -1.39
CA ALA A 84 19.88 6.19 -1.40
C ALA A 84 18.77 6.36 -2.45
N ARG A 85 18.25 7.58 -2.61
CA ARG A 85 17.22 7.89 -3.64
C ARG A 85 17.78 7.75 -5.06
N SER A 86 19.00 8.22 -5.29
CA SER A 86 19.71 8.10 -6.57
C SER A 86 19.93 6.65 -6.95
N GLU A 87 20.41 5.83 -6.02
CA GLU A 87 20.62 4.39 -6.23
C GLU A 87 19.32 3.66 -6.55
N ALA A 88 18.27 3.88 -5.76
CA ALA A 88 16.97 3.28 -6.01
C ALA A 88 16.39 3.68 -7.39
N SER A 89 16.62 4.92 -7.82
CA SER A 89 16.23 5.40 -9.15
C SER A 89 16.98 4.67 -10.27
N ARG A 90 18.29 4.47 -10.12
CA ARG A 90 19.10 3.71 -11.08
C ARG A 90 18.64 2.25 -11.15
N ALA A 91 18.40 1.60 -10.02
CA ALA A 91 17.92 0.21 -9.96
C ALA A 91 16.56 0.04 -10.66
N ARG A 92 15.63 0.98 -10.50
CA ARG A 92 14.33 0.94 -11.21
C ARG A 92 14.48 1.07 -12.72
N LYS A 93 15.39 1.90 -13.21
CA LYS A 93 15.67 2.05 -14.64
C LYS A 93 16.36 0.82 -15.25
N GLN A 94 17.11 0.07 -14.44
CA GLN A 94 17.82 -1.14 -14.86
C GLN A 94 16.96 -2.40 -14.80
N ARG A 95 15.78 -2.37 -14.16
CA ARG A 95 14.78 -3.43 -14.32
C ARG A 95 14.15 -3.23 -15.71
N PRO A 96 14.39 -4.11 -16.69
CA PRO A 96 13.64 -4.04 -17.94
C PRO A 96 12.17 -4.18 -17.58
N SER A 97 11.36 -3.22 -18.02
CA SER A 97 9.92 -3.42 -18.06
C SER A 97 9.69 -4.72 -18.83
N CYS A 98 9.13 -5.73 -18.18
CA CYS A 98 8.62 -6.89 -18.89
C CYS A 98 7.40 -6.41 -19.69
N SER A 99 7.66 -5.81 -20.85
CA SER A 99 6.66 -5.64 -21.89
C SER A 99 6.51 -7.00 -22.54
N VAL A 100 5.51 -7.76 -22.10
CA VAL A 100 5.06 -8.94 -22.81
C VAL A 100 4.69 -8.50 -24.23
N PRO A 101 5.32 -9.00 -25.30
CA PRO A 101 4.86 -8.69 -26.64
C PRO A 101 3.50 -9.36 -26.83
N VAL A 102 2.46 -8.56 -27.07
CA VAL A 102 1.18 -9.07 -27.58
C VAL A 102 1.44 -9.56 -29.00
N SER A 103 1.67 -10.88 -29.14
CA SER A 103 1.64 -11.53 -30.44
C SER A 103 0.17 -11.73 -30.82
N SER A 104 -0.23 -11.03 -31.88
CA SER A 104 -1.50 -11.20 -32.58
C SER A 104 -1.74 -12.66 -32.96
N CYS A 105 -2.94 -13.16 -32.67
CA CYS A 105 -3.61 -14.18 -33.47
C CYS A 105 -4.72 -13.48 -34.26
#